data_AF-A0AAU2NGJ6-F1
#
_entry.id   AF-A0AAU2NGJ6-F1
#
_cell.length_a   1.000
_cell.length_b   1.000
_cell.length_c   1.000
_cell.angle_alpha   90.00
_cell.angle_beta   90.00
_cell.angle_gamma   90.00
#
_symmetry.space_group_name_H-M   'P 1'
#
loop_
_entity.id
_entity.type
_entity.pdbx_description
1 polymer ?
#
loop_
_entity_poly.entity_id
_entity_poly.type
_entity_poly.pdbx_seq_one_letter_code
_entity_poly.pdbx_strand_id
1 'polypeptide(L)'
;MPNRTPERTARPRRYLMCRPTHFTVDYAINPWMDPGRPTDTALALLQWDRLRTLYRRLGHTVELIDPLPGLPDMVYTANGATVLNGRALVATFRHPERAGESEAYQEWFRAHGYREVHRAGHVNEGEGDHLVAGRRVLAGTGFRTDAAAHAEARALFGVQVLSLTLVDPRFYHLDTALAVLDDDHVMYYPAAFSPDSQALLRSLYPDAILADRADAEVFGLNAVSDGRHVLLPEAAKALAGRLAEHGYEPVPVDVSELLKGGGGAKCCTLELRPV
;
A
#
# COMPACT_ATOMS: atom_id res chain seq x y z
N MET A 1 6.16 32.30 19.26
CA MET A 1 6.53 30.96 19.77
C MET A 1 7.25 30.26 18.63
N PRO A 2 8.51 29.79 18.78
CA PRO A 2 9.12 28.96 17.75
C PRO A 2 8.26 27.70 17.58
N ASN A 3 7.87 27.41 16.34
CA ASN A 3 7.03 26.26 16.00
C ASN A 3 7.83 24.99 16.31
N ARG A 4 7.56 24.32 17.44
CA ARG A 4 8.23 23.04 17.77
C ARG A 4 7.77 22.02 16.75
N THR A 5 8.70 21.48 15.98
CA THR A 5 8.46 20.30 15.14
C THR A 5 7.82 19.20 15.99
N PRO A 6 6.72 18.58 15.54
CA PRO A 6 6.04 17.53 16.30
C PRO A 6 6.99 16.38 16.63
N GLU A 7 6.92 15.87 17.86
CA GLU A 7 7.65 14.66 18.25
C GLU A 7 6.93 13.43 17.71
N ARG A 8 7.63 12.64 16.89
CA ARG A 8 7.09 11.43 16.25
C ARG A 8 7.59 10.17 16.95
N THR A 9 6.71 9.19 17.11
CA THR A 9 7.02 7.92 17.78
C THR A 9 6.83 6.74 16.84
N ALA A 10 7.88 5.94 16.68
CA ALA A 10 7.82 4.69 15.93
C ALA A 10 6.98 3.65 16.68
N ARG A 11 6.09 2.96 15.97
CA ARG A 11 5.29 1.86 16.51
C ARG A 11 5.67 0.56 15.78
N PRO A 12 6.11 -0.50 16.49
CA PRO A 12 6.40 -1.78 15.86
C PRO A 12 5.21 -2.31 15.05
N ARG A 13 5.48 -2.79 13.84
CA ARG A 13 4.48 -3.32 12.91
C ARG A 13 4.76 -4.79 12.61
N ARG A 14 3.74 -5.49 12.13
CA ARG A 14 3.83 -6.84 11.56
C ARG A 14 3.46 -6.75 10.09
N TYR A 15 4.29 -7.28 9.21
CA TYR A 15 4.08 -7.24 7.77
C TYR A 15 4.04 -8.65 7.19
N LEU A 16 3.20 -8.85 6.19
CA LEU A 16 3.31 -9.98 5.26
C LEU A 16 3.99 -9.48 4.00
N MET A 17 4.96 -10.25 3.50
CA MET A 17 5.64 -10.00 2.22
C MET A 17 5.75 -11.30 1.42
N CYS A 18 5.87 -11.18 0.10
CA CYS A 18 6.07 -12.33 -0.78
C CYS A 18 7.38 -12.13 -1.53
N ARG A 19 8.23 -13.16 -1.55
CA ARG A 19 9.53 -13.08 -2.20
C ARG A 19 9.35 -13.01 -3.72
N PRO A 20 10.04 -12.11 -4.47
CA PRO A 20 9.88 -11.96 -5.93
C PRO A 20 10.60 -13.07 -6.72
N THR A 21 10.46 -14.33 -6.32
CA THR A 21 11.10 -15.49 -6.98
C THR A 21 10.64 -15.66 -8.43
N HIS A 22 9.39 -15.32 -8.72
CA HIS A 22 8.78 -15.44 -10.04
C HIS A 22 8.43 -14.06 -10.65
N PHE A 23 8.91 -12.97 -10.06
CA PHE A 23 8.54 -11.63 -10.48
C PHE A 23 9.13 -11.30 -11.85
N THR A 24 8.25 -10.89 -12.75
CA THR A 24 8.55 -10.36 -14.07
C THR A 24 7.39 -9.50 -14.55
N VAL A 25 7.64 -8.63 -15.52
CA VAL A 25 6.59 -7.93 -16.27
C VAL A 25 6.44 -8.65 -17.61
N ASP A 26 5.44 -9.54 -17.70
CA ASP A 26 5.11 -10.33 -18.91
C ASP A 26 3.73 -9.96 -19.51
N TYR A 27 2.94 -9.17 -18.80
CA TYR A 27 1.68 -8.56 -19.25
C TYR A 27 1.60 -7.08 -18.83
N ALA A 28 0.55 -6.38 -19.27
CA ALA A 28 0.30 -4.98 -18.91
C ALA A 28 -1.15 -4.77 -18.46
N ILE A 29 -1.33 -4.56 -17.15
CA ILE A 29 -2.63 -4.27 -16.52
C ILE A 29 -2.66 -2.91 -15.80
N ASN A 30 -1.60 -2.12 -15.97
CA ASN A 30 -1.52 -0.73 -15.54
C ASN A 30 -0.57 0.06 -16.48
N PRO A 31 -0.60 1.41 -16.46
CA PRO A 31 0.20 2.23 -17.39
C PRO A 31 1.73 2.15 -17.21
N TRP A 32 2.23 1.56 -16.13
CA TRP A 32 3.66 1.48 -15.81
C TRP A 32 4.30 0.19 -16.33
N MET A 33 3.50 -0.84 -16.58
CA MET A 33 3.95 -2.13 -17.10
C MET A 33 4.26 -2.04 -18.59
N ASP A 34 5.48 -2.42 -18.95
CA ASP A 34 5.93 -2.57 -20.33
C ASP A 34 6.56 -3.95 -20.53
N PRO A 35 5.84 -4.92 -21.13
CA PRO A 35 6.37 -6.25 -21.41
C PRO A 35 7.60 -6.26 -22.33
N GLY A 36 7.85 -5.18 -23.08
CA GLY A 36 9.08 -5.00 -23.87
C GLY A 36 10.31 -4.67 -23.01
N ARG A 37 10.12 -4.36 -21.73
CA ARG A 37 11.17 -4.00 -20.77
C ARG A 37 11.05 -4.86 -19.50
N PRO A 38 11.41 -6.15 -19.58
CA PRO A 38 11.30 -7.05 -18.44
C PRO A 38 12.17 -6.59 -17.26
N THR A 39 11.84 -7.10 -16.08
CA THR A 39 12.59 -6.83 -14.85
C THR A 39 13.88 -7.63 -14.80
N ASP A 40 14.89 -7.09 -14.12
CA ASP A 40 16.02 -7.86 -13.62
C ASP A 40 15.59 -8.53 -12.30
N THR A 41 15.22 -9.81 -12.36
CA THR A 41 14.74 -10.57 -11.20
C THR A 41 15.80 -10.66 -10.09
N ALA A 42 17.09 -10.72 -10.42
CA ALA A 42 18.15 -10.79 -9.43
C ALA A 42 18.27 -9.45 -8.66
N LEU A 43 18.16 -8.33 -9.38
CA LEU A 43 18.11 -7.01 -8.77
C LEU A 43 16.82 -6.80 -7.96
N ALA A 44 15.66 -7.24 -8.46
CA ALA A 44 14.39 -7.18 -7.72
C ALA A 44 14.46 -7.95 -6.40
N LEU A 45 15.06 -9.15 -6.40
CA LEU A 45 15.32 -9.93 -5.18
C LEU A 45 16.22 -9.19 -4.19
N LEU A 46 17.28 -8.54 -4.68
CA LEU A 46 18.19 -7.76 -3.85
C LEU A 46 17.50 -6.54 -3.22
N GLN A 47 16.73 -5.79 -4.01
CA GLN A 47 15.96 -4.63 -3.56
C GLN A 47 14.92 -5.02 -2.52
N TRP A 48 14.16 -6.09 -2.78
CA TRP A 48 13.17 -6.62 -1.86
C TRP A 48 13.81 -7.11 -0.54
N ASP A 49 14.95 -7.81 -0.59
CA ASP A 49 15.61 -8.30 0.62
C ASP A 49 16.19 -7.15 1.47
N ARG A 50 16.65 -6.07 0.83
CA ARG A 50 17.04 -4.83 1.51
C ARG A 50 15.85 -4.19 2.23
N LEU A 51 14.70 -4.08 1.56
CA LEU A 51 13.46 -3.56 2.18
C LEU A 51 13.05 -4.40 3.40
N ARG A 52 13.00 -5.73 3.25
CA ARG A 52 12.71 -6.65 4.35
C ARG A 52 13.69 -6.51 5.51
N THR A 53 14.99 -6.40 5.20
CA THR A 53 16.04 -6.24 6.22
C THR A 53 15.88 -4.91 6.96
N LEU A 54 15.52 -3.85 6.26
CA LEU A 54 15.27 -2.54 6.85
C LEU A 54 14.09 -2.59 7.83
N TYR A 55 12.97 -3.22 7.46
CA TYR A 55 11.85 -3.42 8.39
C TYR A 55 12.28 -4.11 9.69
N ARG A 56 13.09 -5.16 9.60
CA ARG A 56 13.59 -5.88 10.78
C ARG A 56 14.53 -5.01 11.64
N ARG A 57 15.36 -4.19 11.01
CA ARG A 57 16.25 -3.24 11.71
C ARG A 57 15.49 -2.15 12.46
N LEU A 58 14.34 -1.73 11.91
CA LEU A 58 13.42 -0.77 12.55
C LEU A 58 12.53 -1.42 13.62
N GLY A 59 12.72 -2.71 13.94
CA GLY A 59 12.01 -3.41 15.00
C GLY A 59 10.64 -3.96 14.56
N HIS A 60 10.37 -4.04 13.26
CA HIS A 60 9.17 -4.67 12.73
C HIS A 60 9.37 -6.18 12.54
N THR A 61 8.26 -6.91 12.50
CA THR A 61 8.24 -8.34 12.20
C THR A 61 7.78 -8.55 10.75
N VAL A 62 8.44 -9.45 10.02
CA VAL A 62 8.05 -9.79 8.65
C VAL A 62 7.78 -11.28 8.56
N GLU A 63 6.56 -11.61 8.17
CA GLU A 63 6.10 -12.94 7.79
C GLU A 63 6.09 -13.07 6.27
N LEU A 64 6.15 -14.30 5.78
CA LEU A 64 6.21 -14.58 4.36
C LEU A 64 5.05 -15.46 3.91
N ILE A 65 4.53 -15.15 2.72
CA ILE A 65 3.74 -16.06 1.91
C ILE A 65 4.63 -16.60 0.79
N ASP A 66 4.46 -17.88 0.46
CA ASP A 66 5.24 -18.52 -0.59
C ASP A 66 4.79 -18.02 -1.97
N PRO A 67 5.74 -17.63 -2.85
CA PRO A 67 5.41 -17.22 -4.20
C PRO A 67 4.98 -18.44 -5.04
N LEU A 68 3.99 -18.25 -5.91
CA LEU A 68 3.52 -19.30 -6.82
C LEU A 68 3.99 -19.06 -8.26
N PRO A 69 4.43 -20.11 -8.99
CA PRO A 69 4.72 -20.01 -10.41
C PRO A 69 3.49 -19.52 -11.20
N GLY A 70 3.72 -18.61 -12.15
CA GLY A 70 2.64 -18.05 -12.98
C GLY A 70 1.85 -16.90 -12.34
N LEU A 71 2.18 -16.50 -11.10
CA LEU A 71 1.60 -15.34 -10.42
C LEU A 71 2.71 -14.34 -10.05
N PRO A 72 3.29 -13.64 -11.03
CA PRO A 72 4.45 -12.77 -10.80
C PRO A 72 4.14 -11.61 -9.84
N ASP A 73 2.90 -11.11 -9.84
CA ASP A 73 2.45 -9.99 -9.00
C ASP A 73 2.18 -10.36 -7.54
N MET A 74 2.36 -11.63 -7.12
CA MET A 74 2.23 -12.00 -5.70
C MET A 74 3.20 -11.23 -4.80
N VAL A 75 4.31 -10.69 -5.34
CA VAL A 75 5.22 -9.78 -4.61
C VAL A 75 4.46 -8.60 -4.00
N TYR A 76 3.39 -8.12 -4.64
CA TYR A 76 2.56 -7.01 -4.18
C TYR A 76 1.50 -7.45 -3.16
N THR A 77 1.98 -7.83 -1.99
CA THR A 77 1.15 -8.38 -0.91
C THR A 77 0.07 -7.45 -0.38
N ALA A 78 0.25 -6.13 -0.49
CA ALA A 78 -0.78 -5.17 -0.08
C ALA A 78 -2.12 -5.47 -0.77
N ASN A 79 -2.11 -6.02 -1.99
CA ASN A 79 -3.34 -6.31 -2.70
C ASN A 79 -4.00 -7.63 -2.32
N GLY A 80 -3.35 -8.48 -1.52
CA GLY A 80 -3.87 -9.80 -1.18
C GLY A 80 -5.07 -9.76 -0.24
N ALA A 81 -5.09 -8.79 0.69
CA ALA A 81 -6.18 -8.62 1.63
C ALA A 81 -6.18 -7.24 2.30
N THR A 82 -7.25 -6.93 3.01
CA THR A 82 -7.28 -5.91 4.07
C THR A 82 -7.38 -6.61 5.42
N VAL A 83 -6.58 -6.18 6.41
CA VAL A 83 -6.53 -6.83 7.73
C VAL A 83 -6.76 -5.81 8.84
N LEU A 84 -7.74 -6.09 9.70
CA LEU A 84 -8.06 -5.27 10.87
C LEU A 84 -8.68 -6.10 12.00
N ASN A 85 -8.18 -5.91 13.23
CA ASN A 85 -8.68 -6.55 14.46
C ASN A 85 -8.76 -8.09 14.34
N GLY A 86 -7.74 -8.71 13.74
CA GLY A 86 -7.68 -10.16 13.52
C GLY A 86 -8.68 -10.70 12.49
N ARG A 87 -9.35 -9.84 11.71
CA ARG A 87 -10.19 -10.21 10.57
C ARG A 87 -9.47 -9.89 9.26
N ALA A 88 -9.62 -10.74 8.25
CA ALA A 88 -9.07 -10.54 6.93
C ALA A 88 -10.18 -10.54 5.86
N LEU A 89 -10.21 -9.48 5.04
CA LEU A 89 -10.97 -9.42 3.79
C LEU A 89 -10.02 -9.75 2.64
N VAL A 90 -10.08 -10.98 2.13
CA VAL A 90 -9.25 -11.43 1.01
C VAL A 90 -9.77 -10.83 -0.29
N ALA A 91 -8.85 -10.33 -1.10
CA ALA A 91 -9.15 -9.64 -2.35
C ALA A 91 -9.79 -10.56 -3.40
N THR A 92 -10.62 -9.95 -4.24
CA THR A 92 -11.11 -10.53 -5.49
C THR A 92 -10.68 -9.55 -6.58
N PHE A 93 -9.67 -9.94 -7.36
CA PHE A 93 -8.97 -9.04 -8.28
C PHE A 93 -9.80 -8.66 -9.51
N ARG A 94 -9.55 -7.46 -10.05
CA ARG A 94 -10.22 -6.99 -11.27
C ARG A 94 -9.71 -7.72 -12.50
N HIS A 95 -8.43 -8.01 -12.54
CA HIS A 95 -7.73 -8.57 -13.68
C HIS A 95 -7.56 -10.10 -13.52
N PRO A 96 -7.90 -10.90 -14.55
CA PRO A 96 -7.78 -12.36 -14.48
C PRO A 96 -6.34 -12.84 -14.26
N GLU A 97 -5.34 -12.06 -14.68
CA GLU A 97 -3.90 -12.32 -14.48
C GLU A 97 -3.55 -12.49 -13.00
N ARG A 98 -4.26 -11.79 -12.10
CA ARG A 98 -4.05 -11.85 -10.64
C ARG A 98 -5.07 -12.71 -9.90
N ALA A 99 -6.07 -13.27 -10.58
CA ALA A 99 -7.19 -13.95 -9.93
C ALA A 99 -6.77 -15.19 -9.10
N GLY A 100 -5.70 -15.86 -9.52
CA GLY A 100 -5.13 -17.01 -8.79
C GLY A 100 -4.55 -16.66 -7.42
N GLU A 101 -4.21 -15.39 -7.17
CA GLU A 101 -3.61 -14.97 -5.91
C GLU A 101 -4.60 -15.04 -4.74
N SER A 102 -5.90 -14.82 -4.99
CA SER A 102 -6.94 -14.83 -3.97
C SER A 102 -6.96 -16.11 -3.14
N GLU A 103 -6.79 -17.27 -3.78
CA GLU A 103 -6.80 -18.57 -3.11
C GLU A 103 -5.58 -18.71 -2.19
N ALA A 104 -4.40 -18.34 -2.68
CA ALA A 104 -3.16 -18.38 -1.90
C ALA A 104 -3.25 -17.53 -0.63
N TYR A 105 -3.73 -16.28 -0.73
CA TYR A 105 -3.92 -15.43 0.46
C TYR A 105 -4.97 -16.00 1.41
N GLN A 106 -6.08 -16.53 0.89
CA GLN A 106 -7.13 -17.12 1.71
C GLN A 106 -6.63 -18.32 2.52
N GLU A 107 -5.86 -19.21 1.89
CA GLU A 107 -5.22 -20.34 2.57
C GLU A 107 -4.21 -19.89 3.61
N TRP A 108 -3.36 -18.91 3.26
CA TRP A 108 -2.39 -18.34 4.19
C TRP A 108 -3.08 -17.80 5.45
N PHE A 109 -4.09 -16.93 5.31
CA PHE A 109 -4.80 -16.37 6.47
C PHE A 109 -5.50 -17.43 7.33
N ARG A 110 -6.08 -18.47 6.71
CA ARG A 110 -6.69 -19.59 7.44
C ARG A 110 -5.67 -20.38 8.26
N ALA A 111 -4.45 -20.55 7.75
CA ALA A 111 -3.39 -21.26 8.44
C ALA A 111 -2.73 -20.45 9.58
N HIS A 112 -2.90 -19.12 9.61
CA HIS A 112 -2.18 -18.22 10.53
C HIS A 112 -3.05 -17.65 11.67
N GLY A 113 -4.14 -18.32 12.03
CA GLY A 113 -4.88 -18.05 13.28
C GLY A 113 -5.73 -16.78 13.29
N TYR A 114 -6.11 -16.27 12.12
CA TYR A 114 -7.04 -15.14 12.02
C TYR A 114 -8.44 -15.55 12.47
N ARG A 115 -9.11 -14.67 13.22
CA ARG A 115 -10.42 -14.94 13.81
C ARG A 115 -11.49 -15.17 12.75
N GLU A 116 -11.40 -14.43 11.66
CA GLU A 116 -12.35 -14.47 10.57
C GLU A 116 -11.61 -14.17 9.26
N VAL A 117 -11.78 -15.05 8.28
CA VAL A 117 -11.20 -14.91 6.93
C VAL A 117 -12.35 -14.95 5.94
N HIS A 118 -12.66 -13.78 5.37
CA HIS A 118 -13.76 -13.61 4.42
C HIS A 118 -13.19 -13.35 3.04
N ARG A 119 -13.61 -14.12 2.04
CA ARG A 119 -13.30 -13.81 0.63
C ARG A 119 -14.33 -12.82 0.14
N ALA A 120 -13.86 -11.71 -0.43
CA ALA A 120 -14.75 -10.65 -0.89
C ALA A 120 -15.70 -11.12 -1.99
N GLY A 121 -16.97 -10.76 -1.87
CA GLY A 121 -17.98 -10.94 -2.91
C GLY A 121 -17.90 -9.88 -4.01
N HIS A 122 -17.34 -8.71 -3.71
CA HIS A 122 -17.09 -7.64 -4.68
C HIS A 122 -15.60 -7.52 -5.03
N VAL A 123 -15.33 -7.00 -6.23
CA VAL A 123 -13.95 -6.74 -6.66
C VAL A 123 -13.32 -5.69 -5.74
N ASN A 124 -12.20 -6.07 -5.12
CA ASN A 124 -11.34 -5.19 -4.34
C ASN A 124 -9.91 -5.71 -4.39
N GLU A 125 -8.95 -4.81 -4.20
CA GLU A 125 -7.53 -5.14 -4.27
C GLU A 125 -6.81 -4.76 -2.97
N GLY A 126 -7.41 -5.17 -1.85
CA GLY A 126 -6.79 -5.22 -0.52
C GLY A 126 -6.34 -3.86 0.02
N GLU A 127 -5.29 -3.85 0.83
CA GLU A 127 -4.62 -2.62 1.30
C GLU A 127 -4.02 -1.74 0.20
N GLY A 128 -3.96 -2.19 -1.06
CA GLY A 128 -3.67 -1.28 -2.17
C GLY A 128 -4.75 -0.22 -2.34
N ASP A 129 -6.01 -0.57 -2.08
CA ASP A 129 -7.16 0.36 -2.14
C ASP A 129 -7.83 0.62 -0.78
N HIS A 130 -7.58 -0.18 0.25
CA HIS A 130 -8.15 -0.01 1.58
C HIS A 130 -7.07 0.31 2.61
N LEU A 131 -6.76 1.60 2.78
CA LEU A 131 -5.76 2.07 3.74
C LEU A 131 -6.38 2.31 5.11
N VAL A 132 -5.93 1.56 6.12
CA VAL A 132 -6.34 1.76 7.51
C VAL A 132 -5.65 3.01 8.07
N ALA A 133 -6.45 3.99 8.50
CA ALA A 133 -6.00 5.24 9.11
C ALA A 133 -6.65 5.39 10.50
N GLY A 134 -5.91 5.09 11.56
CA GLY A 134 -6.43 5.10 12.93
C GLY A 134 -7.65 4.19 13.09
N ARG A 135 -8.83 4.79 13.30
CA ARG A 135 -10.10 4.08 13.53
C ARG A 135 -11.00 3.95 12.30
N ARG A 136 -10.49 4.28 11.11
CA ARG A 136 -11.24 4.27 9.85
C ARG A 136 -10.43 3.60 8.73
N VAL A 137 -11.12 3.24 7.66
CA VAL A 137 -10.51 2.82 6.39
C VAL A 137 -10.78 3.90 5.35
N LEU A 138 -9.74 4.36 4.68
CA LEU A 138 -9.82 5.13 3.44
C LEU A 138 -9.87 4.13 2.29
N ALA A 139 -10.91 4.19 1.46
CA ALA A 139 -11.19 3.19 0.44
C ALA A 139 -11.22 3.79 -0.96
N GLY A 140 -10.27 3.40 -1.79
CA GLY A 140 -10.09 3.83 -3.17
C GLY A 140 -11.07 3.17 -4.12
N THR A 141 -11.55 3.93 -5.10
CA THR A 141 -12.31 3.41 -6.24
C THR A 141 -12.03 4.23 -7.51
N GLY A 142 -12.49 3.74 -8.65
CA GLY A 142 -12.36 4.40 -9.95
C GLY A 142 -11.68 3.52 -11.00
N PHE A 143 -10.71 2.71 -10.59
CA PHE A 143 -9.95 1.84 -11.51
C PHE A 143 -10.01 0.35 -11.13
N ARG A 144 -9.66 0.01 -9.88
CA ARG A 144 -9.53 -1.39 -9.44
C ARG A 144 -10.69 -1.84 -8.57
N THR A 145 -10.78 -1.30 -7.37
CA THR A 145 -11.83 -1.66 -6.39
C THR A 145 -13.19 -1.06 -6.74
N ASP A 146 -14.22 -1.90 -6.67
CA ASP A 146 -15.62 -1.50 -6.86
C ASP A 146 -16.13 -0.76 -5.63
N ALA A 147 -16.87 0.33 -5.82
CA ALA A 147 -17.48 1.07 -4.71
C ALA A 147 -18.39 0.22 -3.80
N ALA A 148 -18.97 -0.87 -4.33
CA ALA A 148 -19.76 -1.82 -3.55
C ALA A 148 -18.93 -2.57 -2.49
N ALA A 149 -17.63 -2.80 -2.74
CA ALA A 149 -16.72 -3.45 -1.80
C ALA A 149 -16.52 -2.62 -0.52
N HIS A 150 -16.75 -1.31 -0.57
CA HIS A 150 -16.62 -0.45 0.61
C HIS A 150 -17.70 -0.76 1.66
N ALA A 151 -18.91 -1.12 1.20
CA ALA A 151 -19.98 -1.54 2.09
C ALA A 151 -19.69 -2.91 2.72
N GLU A 152 -19.08 -3.82 1.96
CA GLU A 152 -18.61 -5.13 2.45
C GLU A 152 -17.51 -4.96 3.51
N ALA A 153 -16.48 -4.16 3.24
CA ALA A 153 -15.43 -3.84 4.20
C ALA A 153 -15.99 -3.23 5.50
N ARG A 154 -16.96 -2.31 5.38
CA ARG A 154 -17.64 -1.71 6.55
C ARG A 154 -18.38 -2.76 7.38
N ALA A 155 -19.10 -3.67 6.72
CA ALA A 155 -19.85 -4.72 7.41
C ALA A 155 -18.91 -5.71 8.14
N LEU A 156 -17.81 -6.10 7.50
CA LEU A 156 -16.85 -7.04 8.10
C LEU A 156 -16.07 -6.41 9.25
N PHE A 157 -15.55 -5.19 9.07
CA PHE A 157 -14.64 -4.60 10.06
C PHE A 157 -15.36 -3.79 11.15
N GLY A 158 -16.61 -3.38 10.92
CA GLY A 158 -17.38 -2.59 11.90
C GLY A 158 -16.81 -1.19 12.15
N VAL A 159 -16.06 -0.64 11.20
CA VAL A 159 -15.45 0.69 11.28
C VAL A 159 -15.98 1.61 10.18
N GLN A 160 -15.72 2.91 10.30
CA GLN A 160 -16.03 3.85 9.23
C GLN A 160 -15.16 3.53 8.01
N VAL A 161 -15.78 3.41 6.84
CA VAL A 161 -15.12 3.28 5.54
C VAL A 161 -15.48 4.50 4.70
N LEU A 162 -14.46 5.23 4.25
CA LEU A 162 -14.61 6.50 3.54
C LEU A 162 -14.13 6.34 2.10
N SER A 163 -15.05 6.48 1.15
CA SER A 163 -14.77 6.36 -0.27
C SER A 163 -13.96 7.55 -0.80
N LEU A 164 -12.91 7.26 -1.56
CA LEU A 164 -12.09 8.21 -2.31
C LEU A 164 -12.03 7.78 -3.78
N THR A 165 -12.47 8.64 -4.69
CA THR A 165 -12.48 8.38 -6.13
C THR A 165 -11.18 8.86 -6.76
N LEU A 166 -10.40 7.93 -7.31
CA LEU A 166 -9.22 8.17 -8.12
C LEU A 166 -9.65 8.54 -9.55
N VAL A 167 -8.98 9.51 -10.15
CA VAL A 167 -9.32 10.05 -11.49
C VAL A 167 -8.18 10.00 -12.50
N ASP A 168 -6.98 9.62 -12.06
CA ASP A 168 -5.80 9.51 -12.91
C ASP A 168 -5.32 8.04 -12.95
N PRO A 169 -5.34 7.37 -14.11
CA PRO A 169 -5.04 5.94 -14.23
C PRO A 169 -3.59 5.59 -13.89
N ARG A 170 -2.69 6.59 -13.79
CA ARG A 170 -1.32 6.37 -13.33
C ARG A 170 -1.26 6.08 -11.84
N PHE A 171 -2.26 6.55 -11.10
CA PHE A 171 -2.44 6.29 -9.67
C PHE A 171 -3.66 5.39 -9.47
N TYR A 172 -3.59 4.18 -10.02
CA TYR A 172 -4.72 3.26 -10.16
C TYR A 172 -5.13 2.55 -8.85
N HIS A 173 -4.24 2.56 -7.86
CA HIS A 173 -4.50 2.14 -6.48
C HIS A 173 -4.36 3.31 -5.52
N LEU A 174 -5.15 3.30 -4.44
CA LEU A 174 -5.09 4.36 -3.43
C LEU A 174 -3.68 4.54 -2.84
N ASP A 175 -2.97 3.45 -2.59
CA ASP A 175 -1.61 3.44 -2.03
C ASP A 175 -0.54 4.03 -2.98
N THR A 176 -0.88 4.32 -4.23
CA THR A 176 -0.02 5.07 -5.16
C THR A 176 -0.28 6.57 -5.13
N ALA A 177 -1.42 7.00 -4.57
CA ALA A 177 -1.86 8.39 -4.47
C ALA A 177 -1.94 8.94 -3.04
N LEU A 178 -1.87 8.07 -2.03
CA LEU A 178 -1.99 8.42 -0.61
C LEU A 178 -1.19 7.43 0.25
N ALA A 179 -0.47 7.95 1.24
CA ALA A 179 0.09 7.17 2.33
C ALA A 179 -0.46 7.64 3.67
N VAL A 180 -0.80 6.67 4.52
CA VAL A 180 -1.10 6.91 5.93
C VAL A 180 0.22 6.98 6.70
N LEU A 181 0.47 8.11 7.36
CA LEU A 181 1.70 8.34 8.11
C LEU A 181 1.54 7.95 9.58
N ASP A 182 0.42 8.33 10.18
CA ASP A 182 -0.01 7.88 11.51
C ASP A 182 -1.55 7.81 11.56
N ASP A 183 -2.15 7.82 12.76
CA ASP A 183 -3.59 7.60 12.92
C ASP A 183 -4.42 8.78 12.38
N ASP A 184 -3.84 9.99 12.35
CA ASP A 184 -4.52 11.25 12.02
C ASP A 184 -3.74 12.11 11.01
N HIS A 185 -2.66 11.59 10.43
CA HIS A 185 -1.85 12.30 9.45
C HIS A 185 -1.58 11.43 8.22
N VAL A 186 -1.76 12.03 7.04
CA VAL A 186 -1.55 11.40 5.73
C VAL A 186 -0.69 12.29 4.85
N MET A 187 -0.13 11.71 3.79
CA MET A 187 0.37 12.45 2.64
C MET A 187 -0.34 11.98 1.37
N TYR A 188 -0.62 12.88 0.43
CA TYR A 188 -1.31 12.52 -0.82
C TYR A 188 -1.00 13.46 -1.97
N TYR A 189 -1.30 13.03 -3.20
CA TYR A 189 -1.24 13.85 -4.41
C TYR A 189 -2.66 14.32 -4.82
N PRO A 190 -3.02 15.61 -4.63
CA PRO A 190 -4.40 16.06 -4.82
C PRO A 190 -4.99 15.78 -6.20
N ALA A 191 -4.20 15.91 -7.27
CA ALA A 191 -4.70 15.76 -8.64
C ALA A 191 -5.00 14.30 -9.03
N ALA A 192 -4.66 13.30 -8.19
CA ALA A 192 -5.11 11.93 -8.38
C ALA A 192 -6.59 11.73 -7.98
N PHE A 193 -7.21 12.69 -7.29
CA PHE A 193 -8.54 12.54 -6.66
C PHE A 193 -9.61 13.44 -7.28
N SER A 194 -10.86 12.97 -7.27
CA SER A 194 -12.04 13.78 -7.63
C SER A 194 -12.21 15.00 -6.71
N PRO A 195 -12.90 16.08 -7.15
CA PRO A 195 -13.13 17.26 -6.31
C PRO A 195 -13.75 16.96 -4.94
N ASP A 196 -14.73 16.06 -4.89
CA ASP A 196 -15.40 15.64 -3.66
C ASP A 196 -14.44 14.89 -2.72
N SER A 197 -13.62 14.01 -3.28
CA SER A 197 -12.61 13.27 -2.51
C SER A 197 -11.54 14.20 -1.96
N GLN A 198 -11.11 15.21 -2.74
CA GLN A 198 -10.19 16.24 -2.25
C GLN A 198 -10.83 17.09 -1.14
N ALA A 199 -12.12 17.44 -1.25
CA ALA A 199 -12.82 18.18 -0.21
C ALA A 199 -12.91 17.37 1.10
N LEU A 200 -13.22 16.07 0.99
CA LEU A 200 -13.22 15.15 2.12
C LEU A 200 -11.83 15.04 2.76
N LEU A 201 -10.78 14.83 1.97
CA LEU A 201 -9.40 14.73 2.47
C LEU A 201 -8.96 16.02 3.17
N ARG A 202 -9.24 17.20 2.61
CA ARG A 202 -8.94 18.50 3.25
C ARG A 202 -9.69 18.68 4.57
N SER A 203 -10.93 18.20 4.65
CA SER A 203 -11.72 18.28 5.88
C SER A 203 -11.20 17.34 6.97
N LEU A 204 -10.72 16.15 6.62
CA LEU A 204 -10.26 15.14 7.57
C LEU A 204 -8.81 15.33 7.99
N TYR A 205 -7.97 15.78 7.07
CA TYR A 205 -6.52 15.91 7.22
C TYR A 205 -6.08 17.31 6.75
N PRO A 206 -6.46 18.38 7.46
CA PRO A 206 -6.11 19.75 7.07
C PRO A 206 -4.60 20.00 7.04
N ASP A 207 -3.84 19.26 7.82
CA ASP A 207 -2.37 19.35 7.91
C ASP A 207 -1.65 18.31 7.05
N ALA A 208 -2.35 17.65 6.12
CA ALA A 208 -1.74 16.63 5.27
C ALA A 208 -0.57 17.16 4.43
N ILE A 209 0.47 16.35 4.30
CA ILE A 209 1.61 16.66 3.43
C ILE A 209 1.21 16.41 1.97
N LEU A 210 1.29 17.45 1.14
CA LEU A 210 0.92 17.35 -0.26
C LEU A 210 2.14 17.04 -1.12
N ALA A 211 2.09 15.93 -1.87
CA ALA A 211 3.07 15.64 -2.91
C ALA A 211 2.82 16.51 -4.15
N ASP A 212 3.90 16.82 -4.87
CA ASP A 212 3.79 17.32 -6.23
C ASP A 212 3.82 16.17 -7.25
N ARG A 213 3.63 16.50 -8.53
CA ARG A 213 3.59 15.53 -9.61
C ARG A 213 4.92 14.77 -9.75
N ALA A 214 6.06 15.44 -9.54
CA ALA A 214 7.37 14.84 -9.76
C ALA A 214 7.64 13.74 -8.72
N ASP A 215 7.33 13.99 -7.45
CA ASP A 215 7.44 12.98 -6.40
C ASP A 215 6.37 11.88 -6.55
N ALA A 216 5.15 12.23 -6.99
CA ALA A 216 4.08 11.26 -7.18
C ALA A 216 4.43 10.24 -8.30
N GLU A 217 4.96 10.71 -9.43
CA GLU A 217 5.30 9.87 -10.59
C GLU A 217 6.48 8.92 -10.35
N VAL A 218 7.30 9.17 -9.32
CA VAL A 218 8.34 8.23 -8.87
C VAL A 218 7.87 7.35 -7.71
N PHE A 219 6.54 7.22 -7.53
CA PHE A 219 5.91 6.43 -6.47
C PHE A 219 6.24 6.91 -5.05
N GLY A 220 6.52 8.21 -4.87
CA GLY A 220 6.82 8.79 -3.56
C GLY A 220 5.76 8.55 -2.49
N LEU A 221 4.51 8.37 -2.92
CA LEU A 221 3.37 8.08 -2.06
C LEU A 221 3.16 6.59 -1.79
N ASN A 222 3.84 5.68 -2.51
CA ASN A 222 3.81 4.26 -2.22
C ASN A 222 4.79 3.90 -1.09
N ALA A 223 4.53 4.51 0.07
CA ALA A 223 5.40 4.54 1.23
C ALA A 223 4.83 3.78 2.42
N VAL A 224 5.71 3.29 3.27
CA VAL A 224 5.34 2.62 4.53
C VAL A 224 5.79 3.50 5.69
N SER A 225 4.87 3.78 6.62
CA SER A 225 5.15 4.54 7.83
C SER A 225 4.91 3.70 9.08
N ASP A 226 5.79 3.86 10.07
CA ASP A 226 5.58 3.32 11.41
C ASP A 226 5.08 4.37 12.43
N GLY A 227 4.88 5.62 11.98
CA GLY A 227 4.54 6.77 12.82
C GLY A 227 5.73 7.71 13.10
N ARG A 228 6.96 7.29 12.77
CA ARG A 228 8.16 8.14 12.79
C ARG A 228 8.98 7.96 11.53
N HIS A 229 9.36 6.73 11.19
CA HIS A 229 10.13 6.42 9.99
C HIS A 229 9.17 6.27 8.80
N VAL A 230 9.50 6.91 7.68
CA VAL A 230 8.71 6.83 6.45
C VAL A 230 9.60 6.30 5.34
N LEU A 231 9.39 5.04 4.97
CA LEU A 231 10.12 4.38 3.90
C LEU A 231 9.49 4.73 2.56
N LEU A 232 10.22 5.44 1.71
CA LEU A 232 9.74 5.94 0.43
C LEU A 232 10.84 5.85 -0.65
N PRO A 233 10.48 5.82 -1.95
CA PRO A 233 11.46 5.82 -3.03
C PRO A 233 12.49 6.96 -2.92
N GLU A 234 13.77 6.63 -3.09
CA GLU A 234 14.87 7.61 -2.97
C GLU A 234 14.78 8.80 -3.95
N ALA A 235 14.02 8.64 -5.02
CA ALA A 235 13.75 9.67 -6.01
C ALA A 235 12.79 10.78 -5.52
N ALA A 236 11.96 10.51 -4.50
CA ALA A 236 10.93 11.42 -4.00
C ALA A 236 11.50 12.49 -3.03
N LYS A 237 12.46 13.27 -3.52
CA LYS A 237 13.31 14.15 -2.69
C LYS A 237 12.56 15.30 -2.04
N ALA A 238 11.64 15.95 -2.75
CA ALA A 238 10.92 17.09 -2.18
C ALA A 238 9.92 16.63 -1.11
N LEU A 239 9.28 15.48 -1.33
CA LEU A 239 8.39 14.83 -0.37
C LEU A 239 9.15 14.39 0.89
N ALA A 240 10.35 13.83 0.73
CA ALA A 240 11.23 13.52 1.86
C ALA A 240 11.57 14.78 2.68
N GLY A 241 11.88 15.90 2.04
CA GLY A 241 12.10 17.19 2.71
C GLY A 241 10.88 17.64 3.53
N ARG A 242 9.69 17.62 2.92
CA ARG A 242 8.43 17.95 3.60
C ARG A 242 8.14 17.04 4.80
N LEU A 243 8.40 15.74 4.68
CA LEU A 243 8.27 14.79 5.79
C LEU A 243 9.17 15.17 6.98
N ALA A 244 10.44 15.52 6.72
CA ALA A 244 11.38 15.94 7.74
C ALA A 244 10.93 17.23 8.45
N GLU A 245 10.37 18.20 7.72
CA GLU A 245 9.79 19.42 8.30
C GLU A 245 8.63 19.13 9.26
N HIS A 246 7.91 18.02 9.07
CA HIS A 246 6.80 17.56 9.91
C HIS A 246 7.22 16.61 11.04
N GLY A 247 8.54 16.42 11.25
CA GLY A 247 9.13 15.63 12.33
C GLY A 247 9.27 14.14 12.04
N TYR A 248 8.93 13.70 10.82
CA TYR A 248 9.21 12.33 10.40
C TYR A 248 10.68 12.14 10.03
N GLU A 249 11.11 10.88 10.00
CA GLU A 249 12.42 10.46 9.55
C GLU A 249 12.27 9.74 8.20
N PRO A 250 12.48 10.43 7.05
CA PRO A 250 12.41 9.80 5.74
C PRO A 250 13.54 8.78 5.58
N VAL A 251 13.20 7.57 5.16
CA VAL A 251 14.16 6.49 4.92
C VAL A 251 14.10 6.11 3.44
N PRO A 252 15.08 6.56 2.62
CA PRO A 252 15.07 6.28 1.19
C PRO A 252 15.26 4.79 0.92
N VAL A 253 14.48 4.25 -0.02
CA VAL A 253 14.61 2.87 -0.50
C VAL A 253 14.71 2.83 -2.02
N ASP A 254 15.53 1.92 -2.54
CA ASP A 254 15.57 1.57 -3.96
C ASP A 254 14.71 0.33 -4.20
N VAL A 255 13.62 0.54 -4.92
CA VAL A 255 12.64 -0.48 -5.36
C VAL A 255 12.38 -0.34 -6.87
N SER A 256 13.37 0.13 -7.62
CA SER A 256 13.22 0.50 -9.03
C SER A 256 12.80 -0.66 -9.95
N GLU A 257 13.16 -1.90 -9.64
CA GLU A 257 12.68 -3.06 -10.42
C GLU A 257 11.22 -3.38 -10.12
N LEU A 258 10.80 -3.23 -8.86
CA LEU A 258 9.40 -3.39 -8.45
C LEU A 258 8.52 -2.29 -9.07
N LEU A 259 9.07 -1.10 -9.30
CA LEU A 259 8.36 -0.01 -9.98
C LEU A 259 7.96 -0.35 -11.41
N LYS A 260 8.71 -1.22 -12.11
CA LYS A 260 8.37 -1.64 -13.49
C LYS A 260 7.05 -2.41 -13.56
N GLY A 261 6.65 -3.11 -12.49
CA GLY A 261 5.30 -3.69 -12.38
C GLY A 261 4.24 -2.69 -11.91
N GLY A 262 4.62 -1.44 -11.66
CA GLY A 262 3.74 -0.39 -11.17
C GLY A 262 3.50 -0.44 -9.66
N GLY A 263 4.46 -0.92 -8.86
CA GLY A 263 4.36 -0.95 -7.40
C GLY A 263 5.65 -0.53 -6.69
N GLY A 264 5.54 -0.09 -5.44
CA GLY A 264 6.68 0.35 -4.62
C GLY A 264 6.78 -0.40 -3.29
N ALA A 265 7.30 0.29 -2.26
CA ALA A 265 7.52 -0.31 -0.95
C ALA A 265 6.20 -0.70 -0.26
N LYS A 266 5.16 0.14 -0.36
CA LYS A 266 3.85 -0.14 0.23
C LYS A 266 3.15 -1.29 -0.49
N CYS A 267 3.17 -1.34 -1.82
CA CYS A 267 2.55 -2.45 -2.56
C CYS A 267 3.13 -3.82 -2.12
N CYS A 268 4.43 -3.88 -1.83
CA CYS A 268 5.10 -5.10 -1.37
C CYS A 268 4.79 -5.50 0.08
N THR A 269 3.99 -4.70 0.79
CA THR A 269 3.89 -4.75 2.25
C THR A 269 2.43 -4.65 2.72
N LEU A 270 1.86 -5.81 3.06
CA LEU A 270 0.58 -5.89 3.76
C LEU A 270 0.78 -5.78 5.27
N GLU A 271 0.15 -4.81 5.92
CA GLU A 271 0.21 -4.70 7.38
C GLU A 271 -0.76 -5.67 8.05
N LEU A 272 -0.21 -6.56 8.87
CA LEU A 272 -0.96 -7.51 9.67
C LEU A 272 -1.38 -6.83 10.96
N ARG A 273 -2.70 -6.67 11.15
CA ARG A 273 -3.31 -6.12 12.38
C ARG A 273 -4.05 -7.22 13.14
N PRO A 274 -3.31 -8.10 13.85
CA PRO A 274 -3.90 -9.13 14.72
C PRO A 274 -4.65 -8.48 15.89
N VAL A 275 -5.31 -9.30 16.70
CA VAL A 275 -6.01 -8.87 17.93
C VAL A 275 -5.03 -8.29 18.96
#